data_AF-A0A1M5Q435-F1
#
_entry.id   AF-A0A1M5Q435-F1
#
_cell.length_a   1.000
_cell.length_b   1.000
_cell.length_c   1.000
_cell.angle_alpha   90.00
_cell.angle_beta   90.00
_cell.angle_gamma   90.00
#
_symmetry.space_group_name_H-M   'P 1'
#
loop_
_entity.id
_entity.type
_entity.pdbx_description
1 polymer ?
#
loop_
_entity_poly.entity_id
_entity_poly.type
_entity_poly.pdbx_seq_one_letter_code
_entity_poly.pdbx_strand_id
1 'polypeptide(L)'
;MASALGLLVIGIIAVAVVCIAIKIIVALLPVGLAVGVVGILGLAFCDNTCATQSEPVKTHVEKIDKYVEDVKDAAEDVGNKINEYVEDVQDAIEEIDEFDEIDAIKDKIEQKTGNIQQKYHQQIRSMTRQKPDVNLEDILPELDSAISVVVWAYCVASGDENFKPLVTSANDYEGHSAKSAHYSGAAVDFRIKDMGSLADRKELVALIREELGDRFTVLHEDIGKANEHLHVQLRSGTYDKTVAFNKQETTVF
;
A
#
# COMPACT_ATOMS: atom_id res chain seq x y z
N MET A 1 -11.31 43.48 11.04
CA MET A 1 -11.31 42.59 9.86
C MET A 1 -10.24 41.49 9.95
N ALA A 2 -9.10 41.70 10.63
CA ALA A 2 -8.09 40.66 10.87
C ALA A 2 -8.62 39.40 11.61
N SER A 3 -9.60 39.53 12.51
CA SER A 3 -10.13 38.41 13.31
C SER A 3 -10.96 37.39 12.51
N ALA A 4 -11.63 37.80 11.43
CA ALA A 4 -12.45 36.90 10.63
C ALA A 4 -11.59 36.06 9.66
N LEU A 5 -10.49 36.63 9.17
CA LEU A 5 -9.56 35.93 8.29
C LEU A 5 -8.69 34.92 9.05
N GLY A 6 -8.21 35.27 10.25
CA GLY A 6 -7.46 34.34 11.10
C GLY A 6 -8.28 33.10 11.46
N LEU A 7 -9.57 33.26 11.78
CA LEU A 7 -10.47 32.14 12.04
C LEU A 7 -10.70 31.25 10.80
N LEU A 8 -10.66 31.82 9.60
CA LEU A 8 -10.80 31.06 8.35
C LEU A 8 -9.56 30.19 8.09
N VAL A 9 -8.36 30.76 8.27
CA VAL A 9 -7.08 30.04 8.08
C VAL A 9 -6.96 28.90 9.09
N ILE A 10 -7.23 29.16 10.37
CA ILE A 10 -7.27 28.13 11.42
C ILE A 10 -8.28 27.02 11.07
N GLY A 11 -9.45 27.39 10.54
CA GLY A 11 -10.46 26.42 10.11
C GLY A 11 -9.98 25.51 8.96
N ILE A 12 -9.32 26.08 7.95
CA ILE A 12 -8.79 25.32 6.81
C ILE A 12 -7.68 24.35 7.26
N ILE A 13 -6.79 24.83 8.13
CA ILE A 13 -5.70 24.02 8.69
C ILE A 13 -6.25 22.88 9.54
N ALA A 14 -7.21 23.15 10.42
CA ALA A 14 -7.84 22.12 11.25
C ALA A 14 -8.48 21.03 10.38
N VAL A 15 -9.13 21.40 9.28
CA VAL A 15 -9.68 20.42 8.31
C VAL A 15 -8.56 19.62 7.64
N ALA A 16 -7.46 20.25 7.23
CA ALA A 16 -6.32 19.55 6.62
C ALA A 16 -5.68 18.52 7.57
N VAL A 17 -5.45 18.89 8.84
CA VAL A 17 -4.92 17.99 9.87
C VAL A 17 -5.87 16.81 10.12
N VAL A 18 -7.17 17.06 10.22
CA VAL A 18 -8.18 15.99 10.36
C VAL A 18 -8.17 15.07 9.14
N CYS A 19 -8.10 15.61 7.92
CA CYS A 19 -8.03 14.81 6.71
C CYS A 19 -6.75 13.96 6.63
N ILE A 20 -5.61 14.49 7.06
CA ILE A 20 -4.33 13.75 7.13
C ILE A 20 -4.43 12.63 8.18
N ALA A 21 -4.92 12.92 9.38
CA ALA A 21 -5.11 11.93 10.44
C ALA A 21 -6.06 10.81 9.99
N ILE A 22 -7.16 11.13 9.31
CA ILE A 22 -8.09 10.13 8.75
C ILE A 22 -7.38 9.28 7.70
N LYS A 23 -6.59 9.86 6.79
CA LYS A 23 -5.84 9.09 5.79
C LYS A 23 -4.86 8.12 6.43
N ILE A 24 -4.18 8.54 7.50
CA ILE A 24 -3.24 7.70 8.26
C ILE A 24 -4.00 6.57 8.97
N ILE A 25 -5.09 6.87 9.68
CA ILE A 25 -5.93 5.85 10.35
C ILE A 25 -6.45 4.84 9.33
N VAL A 26 -6.93 5.30 8.18
CA VAL A 26 -7.42 4.44 7.09
C VAL A 26 -6.29 3.61 6.47
N ALA A 27 -5.07 4.13 6.39
CA ALA A 27 -3.90 3.38 5.91
C ALA A 27 -3.43 2.31 6.92
N LEU A 28 -3.63 2.53 8.22
CA LEU A 28 -3.28 1.59 9.29
C LEU A 28 -4.41 0.59 9.61
N LEU A 29 -5.65 0.88 9.22
CA LEU A 29 -6.81 0.02 9.44
C LEU A 29 -6.65 -1.40 8.87
N PRO A 30 -6.12 -1.61 7.64
CA PRO A 30 -5.89 -2.94 7.07
C PRO A 30 -4.90 -3.76 7.89
N VAL A 31 -3.88 -3.11 8.46
CA VAL A 31 -2.89 -3.78 9.33
C VAL A 31 -3.56 -4.27 10.61
N GLY A 32 -4.43 -3.46 11.22
CA GLY A 32 -5.22 -3.88 12.40
C GLY A 32 -6.28 -4.94 12.10
N LEU A 33 -6.93 -4.88 10.93
CA LEU A 33 -7.95 -5.84 10.49
C LEU A 33 -7.35 -7.20 10.12
N ALA A 34 -6.21 -7.23 9.40
CA ALA A 34 -5.49 -8.46 9.09
C ALA A 34 -5.05 -9.19 10.38
N VAL A 35 -4.60 -8.43 11.40
CA VAL A 35 -4.23 -8.98 12.71
C VAL A 35 -5.45 -9.51 13.48
N GLY A 36 -6.59 -8.80 13.42
CA GLY A 36 -7.84 -9.21 14.08
C GLY A 36 -8.48 -10.45 13.45
N VAL A 37 -8.46 -10.57 12.12
CA VAL A 37 -9.07 -11.69 11.39
C VAL A 37 -8.26 -12.98 11.57
N VAL A 38 -6.93 -12.92 11.57
CA VAL A 38 -6.06 -14.09 11.84
C VAL A 38 -6.23 -14.61 13.28
N GLY A 39 -6.38 -13.72 14.26
CA GLY A 39 -6.63 -14.11 15.66
C GLY A 39 -8.01 -14.75 15.89
N ILE A 40 -9.05 -14.27 15.20
CA ILE A 40 -10.42 -14.78 15.36
C ILE A 40 -10.63 -16.09 14.59
N LEU A 41 -10.08 -16.25 13.38
CA LEU A 41 -10.18 -17.50 12.62
C LEU A 41 -9.39 -18.65 13.28
N GLY A 42 -8.27 -18.37 13.95
CA GLY A 42 -7.53 -19.37 14.72
C GLY A 42 -8.29 -19.93 15.93
N LEU A 43 -9.23 -19.16 16.50
CA LEU A 43 -10.05 -19.59 17.63
C LEU A 43 -11.35 -20.31 17.20
N ALA A 44 -11.86 -20.03 15.99
CA ALA A 44 -13.12 -20.61 15.52
C ALA A 44 -13.02 -22.05 14.97
N PHE A 45 -11.82 -22.60 14.78
CA PHE A 45 -11.60 -23.98 14.30
C PHE A 45 -11.22 -24.99 15.39
N CYS A 46 -11.30 -24.61 16.68
CA CYS A 46 -10.91 -25.47 17.79
C CYS A 46 -12.06 -26.11 18.57
N ASP A 47 -13.23 -26.35 17.95
CA ASP A 47 -14.26 -27.18 18.57
C ASP A 47 -14.46 -28.50 17.81
N ASN A 48 -14.21 -29.59 18.54
CA ASN A 48 -14.51 -30.99 18.26
C ASN A 48 -13.70 -31.69 17.17
N THR A 49 -12.52 -32.23 17.52
CA THR A 49 -12.37 -33.68 17.83
C THR A 49 -10.94 -34.08 18.22
N CYS A 50 -10.88 -34.95 19.23
CA CYS A 50 -9.78 -35.87 19.59
C CYS A 50 -8.48 -35.29 20.19
N ALA A 51 -8.40 -35.47 21.51
CA ALA A 51 -7.20 -35.40 22.31
C ALA A 51 -6.11 -36.37 21.82
N THR A 52 -5.15 -35.87 21.03
CA THR A 52 -3.74 -36.28 21.04
C THR A 52 -2.90 -35.31 20.23
N GLN A 53 -2.23 -34.39 20.93
CA GLN A 53 -0.93 -33.73 20.67
C GLN A 53 -0.95 -32.28 21.19
N SER A 54 -0.44 -32.08 22.41
CA SER A 54 -0.49 -30.81 23.14
C SER A 54 0.79 -29.97 23.09
N GLU A 55 1.78 -30.33 22.28
CA GLU A 55 3.00 -29.52 22.10
C GLU A 55 2.97 -28.49 20.95
N PRO A 56 2.25 -28.67 19.83
CA PRO A 56 2.29 -27.69 18.75
C PRO A 56 1.56 -26.37 19.09
N VAL A 57 0.59 -26.37 20.01
CA VAL A 57 -0.19 -25.16 20.34
C VAL A 57 0.65 -24.12 21.09
N LYS A 58 1.51 -24.55 22.02
CA LYS A 58 2.31 -23.62 22.85
C LYS A 58 3.29 -22.80 22.02
N THR A 59 3.90 -23.40 21.00
CA THR A 59 4.83 -22.71 20.09
C THR A 59 4.13 -21.72 19.16
N HIS A 60 2.84 -21.92 18.84
CA HIS A 60 2.08 -20.95 18.04
C HIS A 60 1.66 -19.75 18.88
N VAL A 61 1.25 -19.96 20.14
CA VAL A 61 0.92 -18.86 21.06
C VAL A 61 2.14 -17.96 21.30
N GLU A 62 3.31 -18.53 21.56
CA GLU A 62 4.55 -17.74 21.76
C GLU A 62 4.93 -16.92 20.51
N LYS A 63 4.67 -17.42 19.30
CA LYS A 63 4.87 -16.66 18.05
C LYS A 63 3.86 -15.53 17.90
N ILE A 64 2.60 -15.75 18.25
CA ILE A 64 1.55 -14.73 18.21
C ILE A 64 1.87 -13.61 19.21
N ASP A 65 2.25 -13.94 20.45
CA ASP A 65 2.58 -12.95 21.47
C ASP A 65 3.75 -12.07 21.03
N LYS A 66 4.80 -12.67 20.45
CA LYS A 66 5.92 -11.92 19.88
C LYS A 66 5.46 -10.99 18.76
N TYR A 67 4.65 -11.49 17.83
CA TYR A 67 4.16 -10.69 16.71
C TYR A 67 3.28 -9.52 17.18
N VAL A 68 2.44 -9.74 18.19
CA VAL A 68 1.63 -8.69 18.80
C VAL A 68 2.51 -7.61 19.43
N GLU A 69 3.61 -7.99 20.09
CA GLU A 69 4.55 -7.02 20.66
C GLU A 69 5.30 -6.24 19.57
N ASP A 70 5.80 -6.93 18.54
CA ASP A 70 6.46 -6.28 17.38
C ASP A 70 5.51 -5.27 16.69
N VAL A 71 4.20 -5.58 16.61
CA VAL A 71 3.17 -4.67 16.08
C VAL A 71 2.92 -3.47 17.00
N LYS A 72 2.94 -3.64 18.33
CA LYS A 72 2.80 -2.51 19.26
C LYS A 72 3.99 -1.56 19.16
N ASP A 73 5.21 -2.11 19.14
CA ASP A 73 6.43 -1.31 19.01
C ASP A 73 6.42 -0.51 17.70
N ALA A 74 6.01 -1.15 16.60
CA ALA A 74 5.83 -0.47 15.32
C ALA A 74 4.73 0.60 15.36
N ALA A 75 3.61 0.34 16.04
CA ALA A 75 2.54 1.32 16.19
C ALA A 75 2.96 2.53 17.06
N GLU A 76 3.76 2.30 18.10
CA GLU A 76 4.33 3.36 18.93
C GLU A 76 5.34 4.22 18.14
N ASP A 77 6.23 3.60 17.38
CA ASP A 77 7.15 4.32 16.47
C ASP A 77 6.39 5.18 15.44
N VAL A 78 5.31 4.64 14.86
CA VAL A 78 4.44 5.39 13.96
C VAL A 78 3.75 6.55 14.69
N GLY A 79 3.24 6.31 15.90
CA GLY A 79 2.63 7.35 16.74
C GLY A 79 3.59 8.49 17.06
N ASN A 80 4.85 8.18 17.39
CA ASN A 80 5.89 9.16 17.67
C ASN A 80 6.24 9.99 16.42
N LYS A 81 6.34 9.36 15.25
CA LYS A 81 6.57 10.07 13.97
C LYS A 81 5.40 10.97 13.57
N ILE A 82 4.16 10.57 13.89
CA ILE A 82 2.98 11.41 13.66
C ILE A 82 3.05 12.63 14.57
N ASN A 83 3.37 12.46 15.85
CA ASN A 83 3.51 13.58 16.79
C ASN A 83 4.61 14.55 16.34
N GLU A 84 5.79 14.05 15.93
CA GLU A 84 6.86 14.87 15.35
C GLU A 84 6.37 15.67 14.13
N TYR A 85 5.59 15.04 13.23
CA TYR A 85 5.03 15.74 12.08
C TYR A 85 3.98 16.80 12.46
N VAL A 86 3.18 16.53 13.50
CA VAL A 86 2.19 17.49 14.00
C VAL A 86 2.88 18.69 14.64
N GLU A 87 3.93 18.47 15.44
CA GLU A 87 4.74 19.54 16.03
C GLU A 87 5.39 20.40 14.94
N ASP A 88 6.03 19.78 13.93
CA ASP A 88 6.61 20.50 12.78
C ASP A 88 5.58 21.38 12.05
N VAL A 89 4.35 20.88 11.89
CA VAL A 89 3.27 21.63 11.24
C VAL A 89 2.78 22.77 12.13
N GLN A 90 2.65 22.54 13.44
CA GLN A 90 2.25 23.57 14.39
C GLN A 90 3.27 24.72 14.44
N ASP A 91 4.56 24.39 14.52
CA ASP A 91 5.64 25.38 14.50
C ASP A 91 5.59 26.19 13.19
N ALA A 92 5.44 25.53 12.04
CA ALA A 92 5.32 26.20 10.76
C ALA A 92 4.08 27.11 10.66
N ILE A 93 3.00 26.83 11.40
CA ILE A 93 1.79 27.67 11.45
C ILE A 93 2.01 28.88 12.34
N GLU A 94 2.69 28.73 13.48
CA GLU A 94 2.99 29.84 14.40
C GLU A 94 3.93 30.86 13.77
N GLU A 95 4.77 30.44 12.82
CA GLU A 95 5.65 31.32 12.04
C GLU A 95 4.93 32.12 10.94
N ILE A 96 3.64 31.86 10.67
CA ILE A 96 2.90 32.59 9.61
C ILE A 96 2.43 33.95 10.10
N ASP A 97 3.17 35.02 9.79
CA ASP A 97 2.75 36.41 10.02
C ASP A 97 2.22 37.07 8.71
N GLU A 98 2.58 36.52 7.53
CA GLU A 98 2.18 37.08 6.21
C GLU A 98 1.74 36.03 5.16
N PHE A 99 0.91 36.45 4.19
CA PHE A 99 0.30 35.56 3.18
C PHE A 99 1.30 34.87 2.24
N ASP A 100 2.48 35.47 2.02
CA ASP A 100 3.54 34.90 1.17
C ASP A 100 4.19 33.65 1.78
N GLU A 101 4.01 33.41 3.09
CA GLU A 101 4.55 32.24 3.79
C GLU A 101 3.69 30.98 3.55
N ILE A 102 2.43 31.14 3.12
CA ILE A 102 1.52 30.01 2.87
C ILE A 102 2.02 29.14 1.70
N ASP A 103 2.47 29.76 0.60
CA ASP A 103 2.95 29.01 -0.56
C ASP A 103 4.30 28.33 -0.27
N ALA A 104 5.18 28.98 0.50
CA ALA A 104 6.40 28.35 0.97
C ALA A 104 6.13 27.12 1.87
N ILE A 105 5.09 27.17 2.70
CA ILE A 105 4.68 26.03 3.53
C ILE A 105 4.09 24.90 2.69
N LYS A 106 3.26 25.20 1.68
CA LYS A 106 2.76 24.18 0.75
C LYS A 106 3.91 23.46 0.05
N ASP A 107 4.88 24.21 -0.46
CA ASP A 107 6.05 23.64 -1.13
C ASP A 107 6.87 22.74 -0.19
N LYS A 108 7.06 23.16 1.06
CA LYS A 108 7.72 22.33 2.09
C LYS A 108 6.94 21.04 2.38
N ILE A 109 5.61 21.12 2.52
CA ILE A 109 4.74 19.95 2.75
C ILE A 109 4.80 19.00 1.56
N GLU A 110 4.71 19.52 0.34
CA GLU A 110 4.78 18.73 -0.89
C GLU A 110 6.14 18.04 -1.02
N GLN A 111 7.24 18.75 -0.78
CA GLN A 111 8.58 18.18 -0.78
C GLN A 111 8.73 17.07 0.28
N LYS A 112 8.28 17.30 1.51
CA LYS A 112 8.37 16.29 2.59
C LYS A 112 7.53 15.06 2.27
N THR A 113 6.33 15.26 1.75
CA THR A 113 5.43 14.16 1.32
C THR A 113 6.05 13.36 0.17
N GLY A 114 6.61 14.04 -0.83
CA GLY A 114 7.31 13.42 -1.95
C GLY A 114 8.50 12.56 -1.50
N ASN A 115 9.29 13.06 -0.55
CA ASN A 115 10.42 12.31 0.02
C ASN A 115 9.97 11.05 0.77
N ILE A 116 8.89 11.11 1.53
CA ILE A 116 8.32 9.95 2.24
C ILE A 116 7.83 8.91 1.23
N GLN A 117 7.06 9.35 0.23
CA GLN A 117 6.57 8.45 -0.82
C GLN A 117 7.72 7.79 -1.57
N GLN A 118 8.77 8.53 -1.91
CA GLN A 118 9.94 7.99 -2.59
C GLN A 118 10.65 6.91 -1.77
N LYS A 119 10.79 7.09 -0.46
CA LYS A 119 11.37 6.07 0.44
C LYS A 119 10.52 4.81 0.47
N TYR A 120 9.20 4.96 0.60
CA TYR A 120 8.29 3.83 0.58
C TYR A 120 8.35 3.08 -0.76
N HIS A 121 8.36 3.82 -1.87
CA HIS A 121 8.54 3.25 -3.20
C HIS A 121 9.83 2.43 -3.34
N GLN A 122 10.96 2.96 -2.87
CA GLN A 122 12.24 2.24 -2.86
C GLN A 122 12.18 0.95 -2.04
N GLN A 123 11.49 0.97 -0.89
CA GLN A 123 11.26 -0.22 -0.08
C GLN A 123 10.45 -1.27 -0.85
N ILE A 124 9.34 -0.88 -1.48
CA ILE A 124 8.50 -1.78 -2.30
C ILE A 124 9.29 -2.42 -3.44
N ARG A 125 10.14 -1.63 -4.12
CA ARG A 125 11.04 -2.17 -5.15
C ARG A 125 12.01 -3.20 -4.60
N SER A 126 12.53 -3.00 -3.39
CA SER A 126 13.45 -3.95 -2.75
C SER A 126 12.76 -5.27 -2.34
N MET A 127 11.44 -5.24 -2.13
CA MET A 127 10.62 -6.40 -1.76
C MET A 127 10.16 -7.22 -2.97
N THR A 128 10.37 -6.73 -4.19
CA THR A 128 9.98 -7.41 -5.43
C THR A 128 11.20 -7.71 -6.31
N ARG A 129 11.04 -8.61 -7.28
CA ARG A 129 11.94 -8.75 -8.42
C ARG A 129 11.26 -8.15 -9.64
N GLN A 130 12.02 -7.66 -10.62
CA GLN A 130 11.46 -7.10 -11.85
C GLN A 130 12.05 -7.80 -13.06
N LYS A 131 11.26 -7.99 -14.11
CA LYS A 131 11.80 -8.31 -15.44
C LYS A 131 12.66 -7.13 -15.94
N PRO A 132 13.58 -7.38 -16.90
CA PRO A 132 14.14 -6.30 -17.70
C PRO A 132 13.02 -5.42 -18.27
N ASP A 133 13.26 -4.12 -18.34
CA ASP A 133 12.38 -3.10 -18.95
C ASP A 133 11.08 -2.77 -18.18
N VAL A 134 10.81 -3.43 -17.05
CA VAL A 134 9.70 -3.04 -16.16
C VAL A 134 10.04 -1.75 -15.43
N ASN A 135 9.26 -0.69 -15.70
CA ASN A 135 9.37 0.60 -15.00
C ASN A 135 8.38 0.69 -13.85
N LEU A 136 8.90 0.75 -12.62
CA LEU A 136 8.11 1.02 -11.41
C LEU A 136 8.15 2.49 -10.98
N GLU A 137 9.06 3.32 -11.49
CA GLU A 137 9.25 4.70 -11.00
C GLU A 137 8.01 5.59 -11.22
N ASP A 138 7.18 5.24 -12.22
CA ASP A 138 6.00 6.00 -12.61
C ASP A 138 4.68 5.28 -12.29
N ILE A 139 4.65 4.46 -11.23
CA ILE A 139 3.39 3.96 -10.68
C ILE A 139 2.76 4.96 -9.71
N LEU A 140 1.45 4.87 -9.55
CA LEU A 140 0.74 5.69 -8.57
C LEU A 140 1.05 5.20 -7.15
N PRO A 141 1.14 6.10 -6.15
CA PRO A 141 1.37 5.75 -4.74
C PRO A 141 0.47 4.65 -4.19
N GLU A 142 -0.78 4.59 -4.62
CA GLU A 142 -1.72 3.56 -4.19
C GLU A 142 -1.32 2.15 -4.65
N LEU A 143 -0.58 2.04 -5.76
CA LEU A 143 -0.04 0.76 -6.21
C LEU A 143 1.13 0.30 -5.33
N ASP A 144 1.94 1.20 -4.74
CA ASP A 144 2.95 0.81 -3.77
C ASP A 144 2.32 0.06 -2.58
N SER A 145 1.20 0.60 -2.06
CA SER A 145 0.42 -0.07 -1.01
C SER A 145 -0.13 -1.42 -1.49
N ALA A 146 -0.67 -1.49 -2.70
CA ALA A 146 -1.19 -2.75 -3.24
C ALA A 146 -0.10 -3.80 -3.43
N ILE A 147 1.08 -3.41 -3.92
CA ILE A 147 2.23 -4.30 -4.07
C ILE A 147 2.63 -4.88 -2.70
N SER A 148 2.60 -4.09 -1.63
CA SER A 148 2.94 -4.60 -0.28
C SER A 148 2.01 -5.75 0.17
N VAL A 149 0.70 -5.63 -0.10
CA VAL A 149 -0.30 -6.67 0.18
C VAL A 149 -0.05 -7.91 -0.68
N VAL A 150 0.25 -7.70 -1.97
CA VAL A 150 0.61 -8.80 -2.88
C VAL A 150 1.85 -9.54 -2.37
N VAL A 151 2.92 -8.83 -2.02
CA VAL A 151 4.15 -9.46 -1.47
C VAL A 151 3.84 -10.30 -0.25
N TRP A 152 3.09 -9.75 0.72
CA TRP A 152 2.67 -10.49 1.90
C TRP A 152 1.88 -11.76 1.55
N ALA A 153 0.90 -11.67 0.65
CA ALA A 153 0.10 -12.82 0.25
C ALA A 153 0.93 -13.91 -0.42
N TYR A 154 1.94 -13.52 -1.21
CA TYR A 154 2.90 -14.46 -1.79
C TYR A 154 3.78 -15.12 -0.71
N CYS A 155 4.25 -14.39 0.30
CA CYS A 155 4.98 -14.98 1.42
C CYS A 155 4.11 -16.00 2.17
N VAL A 156 2.84 -15.67 2.45
CA VAL A 156 1.89 -16.60 3.08
C VAL A 156 1.69 -17.85 2.24
N ALA A 157 1.39 -17.70 0.94
CA ALA A 157 1.11 -18.83 0.07
C ALA A 157 2.33 -19.70 -0.23
N SER A 158 3.54 -19.13 -0.20
CA SER A 158 4.79 -19.89 -0.39
C SER A 158 5.33 -20.53 0.88
N GLY A 159 4.92 -20.02 2.06
CA GLY A 159 5.56 -20.35 3.33
C GLY A 159 6.98 -19.79 3.47
N ASP A 160 7.38 -18.82 2.63
CA ASP A 160 8.69 -18.17 2.67
C ASP A 160 8.51 -16.68 2.95
N GLU A 161 8.90 -16.25 4.16
CA GLU A 161 8.83 -14.85 4.59
C GLU A 161 9.69 -13.90 3.75
N ASN A 162 10.69 -14.42 3.03
CA ASN A 162 11.57 -13.66 2.16
C ASN A 162 11.20 -13.76 0.68
N PHE A 163 10.04 -14.33 0.36
CA PHE A 163 9.62 -14.50 -1.02
C PHE A 163 9.47 -13.14 -1.72
N LYS A 164 10.12 -12.99 -2.87
CA LYS A 164 10.02 -11.78 -3.69
C LYS A 164 9.28 -12.07 -4.99
N PRO A 165 8.00 -11.66 -5.13
CA PRO A 165 7.26 -11.87 -6.35
C PRO A 165 7.91 -11.12 -7.51
N LEU A 166 7.86 -11.73 -8.69
CA LEU A 166 8.40 -11.16 -9.92
C LEU A 166 7.34 -10.28 -10.58
N VAL A 167 7.57 -8.98 -10.63
CA VAL A 167 6.80 -8.03 -11.43
C VAL A 167 7.14 -8.24 -12.90
N THR A 168 6.12 -8.51 -13.70
CA THR A 168 6.26 -8.82 -15.13
C THR A 168 5.90 -7.67 -16.05
N SER A 169 5.16 -6.68 -15.56
CA SER A 169 4.76 -5.44 -16.25
C SER A 169 4.27 -4.42 -15.21
N ALA A 170 4.40 -3.12 -15.51
CA ALA A 170 4.00 -1.99 -14.66
C ALA A 170 3.72 -0.76 -15.54
N ASN A 171 4.49 0.34 -15.45
CA ASN A 171 4.40 1.44 -16.41
C ASN A 171 5.33 1.21 -17.61
N ASP A 172 5.16 0.09 -18.30
CA ASP A 172 5.89 -0.29 -19.49
C ASP A 172 5.05 -0.07 -20.76
N TYR A 173 5.71 0.35 -21.85
CA TYR A 173 5.03 0.86 -23.04
C TYR A 173 4.61 -0.23 -24.04
N GLU A 174 5.33 -1.35 -24.09
CA GLU A 174 5.12 -2.37 -25.12
C GLU A 174 4.05 -3.39 -24.76
N GLY A 175 3.22 -3.78 -25.73
CA GLY A 175 2.32 -4.94 -25.63
C GLY A 175 0.93 -4.67 -25.03
N HIS A 176 0.65 -3.44 -24.60
CA HIS A 176 -0.62 -3.07 -23.97
C HIS A 176 -1.63 -2.45 -24.95
N SER A 177 -2.92 -2.53 -24.60
CA SER A 177 -3.96 -1.82 -25.35
C SER A 177 -3.84 -0.30 -25.16
N ALA A 178 -4.26 0.51 -26.15
CA ALA A 178 -4.16 1.97 -26.10
C ALA A 178 -4.84 2.65 -24.89
N LYS A 179 -5.69 1.93 -24.16
CA LYS A 179 -6.38 2.41 -22.95
C LYS A 179 -5.96 1.65 -21.68
N SER A 180 -4.83 0.97 -21.73
CA SER A 180 -4.32 0.19 -20.61
C SER A 180 -4.00 1.09 -19.41
N ALA A 181 -4.31 0.60 -18.22
CA ALA A 181 -4.00 1.30 -16.98
C ALA A 181 -2.50 1.30 -16.65
N HIS A 182 -1.74 0.38 -17.26
CA HIS A 182 -0.28 0.33 -17.19
C HIS A 182 0.36 1.66 -17.61
N TYR A 183 -0.09 2.24 -18.73
CA TYR A 183 0.39 3.54 -19.22
C TYR A 183 0.14 4.70 -18.27
N SER A 184 -0.80 4.54 -17.34
CA SER A 184 -1.09 5.53 -16.31
C SER A 184 -0.46 5.23 -14.94
N GLY A 185 0.40 4.23 -14.85
CA GLY A 185 0.96 3.79 -13.57
C GLY A 185 -0.06 3.19 -12.61
N ALA A 186 -1.24 2.83 -13.12
CA ALA A 186 -2.39 2.43 -12.31
C ALA A 186 -2.63 0.91 -12.33
N ALA A 187 -1.68 0.14 -12.88
CA ALA A 187 -1.70 -1.32 -12.93
C ALA A 187 -0.30 -1.92 -12.82
N VAL A 188 -0.22 -3.12 -12.25
CA VAL A 188 1.00 -3.90 -12.08
C VAL A 188 0.67 -5.39 -12.25
N ASP A 189 1.51 -6.09 -12.99
CA ASP A 189 1.40 -7.52 -13.22
C ASP A 189 2.47 -8.30 -12.48
N PHE A 190 2.07 -9.43 -11.89
CA PHE A 190 2.96 -10.34 -11.19
C PHE A 190 2.96 -11.73 -11.81
N ARG A 191 4.12 -12.36 -11.83
CA ARG A 191 4.25 -13.78 -12.16
C ARG A 191 3.56 -14.61 -11.08
N ILE A 192 2.50 -15.34 -11.45
CA ILE A 192 1.79 -16.22 -10.51
C ILE A 192 2.00 -17.71 -10.77
N LYS A 193 2.37 -18.11 -11.99
CA LYS A 193 2.50 -19.54 -12.37
C LYS A 193 3.51 -20.34 -11.53
N ASP A 194 4.41 -19.64 -10.83
CA ASP A 194 5.44 -20.25 -9.97
C ASP A 194 4.87 -20.64 -8.58
N MET A 195 3.63 -20.22 -8.26
CA MET A 195 2.95 -20.47 -6.99
C MET A 195 2.18 -21.80 -6.99
N GLY A 196 2.89 -22.91 -7.13
CA GLY A 196 2.32 -24.25 -6.94
C GLY A 196 1.25 -24.65 -7.96
N SER A 197 0.21 -25.35 -7.48
CA SER A 197 -0.89 -25.87 -8.29
C SER A 197 -1.86 -24.78 -8.74
N LEU A 198 -2.74 -25.06 -9.70
CA LEU A 198 -3.78 -24.09 -10.09
C LEU A 198 -4.75 -23.76 -8.93
N ALA A 199 -4.96 -24.70 -8.01
CA ALA A 199 -5.79 -24.46 -6.83
C ALA A 199 -5.13 -23.41 -5.93
N ASP A 200 -3.85 -23.61 -5.60
CA ASP A 200 -3.05 -22.71 -4.76
C ASP A 200 -3.01 -21.29 -5.35
N ARG A 201 -2.86 -21.16 -6.68
CA ARG A 201 -2.89 -19.86 -7.36
C ARG A 201 -4.23 -19.16 -7.26
N LYS A 202 -5.34 -19.91 -7.32
CA LYS A 202 -6.69 -19.35 -7.15
C LYS A 202 -6.94 -18.90 -5.72
N GLU A 203 -6.46 -19.65 -4.73
CA GLU A 203 -6.51 -19.28 -3.32
C GLU A 203 -5.71 -18.01 -3.06
N LEU A 204 -4.49 -17.91 -3.61
CA LEU A 204 -3.68 -16.69 -3.56
C LEU A 204 -4.42 -15.48 -4.16
N VAL A 205 -5.05 -15.63 -5.33
CA VAL A 205 -5.81 -14.53 -5.96
C VAL A 205 -7.03 -14.14 -5.11
N ALA A 206 -7.70 -15.11 -4.49
CA ALA A 206 -8.83 -14.84 -3.61
C ALA A 206 -8.40 -14.05 -2.36
N LEU A 207 -7.29 -14.46 -1.73
CA LEU A 207 -6.70 -13.75 -0.59
C LEU A 207 -6.35 -12.30 -0.96
N ILE A 208 -5.67 -12.09 -2.09
CA ILE A 208 -5.29 -10.74 -2.54
C ILE A 208 -6.53 -9.87 -2.82
N ARG A 209 -7.59 -10.44 -3.39
CA ARG A 209 -8.87 -9.71 -3.61
C ARG A 209 -9.53 -9.29 -2.31
N GLU A 210 -9.55 -10.19 -1.33
CA GLU A 210 -10.13 -9.93 -0.02
C GLU A 210 -9.40 -8.77 0.67
N GLU A 211 -8.07 -8.83 0.71
CA GLU A 211 -7.25 -7.81 1.39
C GLU A 211 -7.24 -6.45 0.68
N LEU A 212 -7.19 -6.42 -0.65
CA LEU A 212 -7.22 -5.17 -1.40
C LEU A 212 -8.62 -4.53 -1.46
N GLY A 213 -9.66 -5.35 -1.29
CA GLY A 213 -11.05 -4.93 -1.34
C GLY A 213 -11.45 -4.24 -2.65
N ASP A 214 -12.52 -3.44 -2.58
CA ASP A 214 -13.16 -2.85 -3.75
C ASP A 214 -12.39 -1.70 -4.41
N ARG A 215 -11.29 -1.23 -3.83
CA ARG A 215 -10.45 -0.19 -4.45
C ARG A 215 -9.71 -0.71 -5.68
N PHE A 216 -9.48 -2.02 -5.76
CA PHE A 216 -8.68 -2.63 -6.80
C PHE A 216 -9.50 -3.64 -7.60
N THR A 217 -9.09 -3.81 -8.85
CA THR A 217 -9.47 -4.92 -9.70
C THR A 217 -8.28 -5.88 -9.73
N VAL A 218 -8.51 -7.13 -9.31
CA VAL A 218 -7.47 -8.18 -9.27
C VAL A 218 -7.91 -9.32 -10.18
N LEU A 219 -7.14 -9.65 -11.20
CA LEU A 219 -7.47 -10.65 -12.21
C LEU A 219 -6.36 -11.71 -12.30
N HIS A 220 -6.77 -12.97 -12.51
CA HIS A 220 -5.85 -14.06 -12.84
C HIS A 220 -5.96 -14.30 -14.33
N GLU A 221 -5.06 -13.70 -15.09
CA GLU A 221 -5.13 -13.66 -16.55
C GLU A 221 -4.33 -14.80 -17.18
N ASP A 222 -4.75 -15.21 -18.39
CA ASP A 222 -4.06 -16.22 -19.20
C ASP A 222 -3.76 -17.56 -18.49
N ILE A 223 -4.68 -18.00 -17.63
CA ILE A 223 -4.57 -19.21 -16.81
C ILE A 223 -4.10 -20.43 -17.63
N GLY A 224 -2.98 -21.03 -17.24
CA GLY A 224 -2.40 -22.23 -17.87
C GLY A 224 -1.60 -21.94 -19.15
N LYS A 225 -1.48 -20.68 -19.58
CA LYS A 225 -0.72 -20.29 -20.77
C LYS A 225 0.65 -19.72 -20.40
N ALA A 226 1.50 -19.50 -21.41
CA ALA A 226 2.84 -18.93 -21.22
C ALA A 226 2.83 -17.54 -20.55
N ASN A 227 1.78 -16.76 -20.83
CA ASN A 227 1.59 -15.42 -20.30
C ASN A 227 0.74 -15.37 -19.00
N GLU A 228 0.55 -16.49 -18.31
CA GLU A 228 -0.18 -16.50 -17.04
C GLU A 228 0.45 -15.53 -16.01
N HIS A 229 -0.35 -14.59 -15.50
CA HIS A 229 0.03 -13.58 -14.52
C HIS A 229 -1.16 -13.14 -13.66
N LEU A 230 -0.85 -12.45 -12.57
CA LEU A 230 -1.80 -11.76 -11.69
C LEU A 230 -1.78 -10.28 -12.05
N HIS A 231 -2.89 -9.75 -12.52
CA HIS A 231 -3.06 -8.33 -12.84
C HIS A 231 -3.70 -7.63 -11.65
N VAL A 232 -3.09 -6.55 -11.15
CA VAL A 232 -3.63 -5.70 -10.08
C VAL A 232 -3.72 -4.27 -10.58
N GLN A 233 -4.91 -3.69 -10.51
CA GLN A 233 -5.18 -2.37 -11.06
C GLN A 233 -6.11 -1.55 -10.16
N LEU A 234 -5.94 -0.24 -10.09
CA LEU A 234 -6.91 0.67 -9.48
C LEU A 234 -8.24 0.66 -10.23
N ARG A 235 -9.35 0.61 -9.50
CA ARG A 235 -10.68 0.63 -10.11
C ARG A 235 -10.88 1.90 -10.93
N SER A 236 -11.47 1.78 -12.12
CA SER A 236 -11.69 2.95 -12.98
C SER A 236 -12.54 3.99 -12.26
N GLY A 237 -12.13 5.27 -12.34
CA GLY A 237 -12.80 6.38 -11.65
C GLY A 237 -12.24 6.68 -10.26
N THR A 238 -11.31 5.88 -9.74
CA THR A 238 -10.61 6.19 -8.47
C THR A 238 -9.27 6.88 -8.68
N TYR A 239 -8.88 7.16 -9.92
CA TYR A 239 -7.64 7.84 -10.27
C TYR A 239 -7.84 8.68 -11.53
N ASP A 240 -7.10 9.77 -11.64
CA ASP A 240 -7.15 10.67 -12.80
C ASP A 240 -6.29 10.11 -13.93
N LYS A 241 -6.93 9.69 -15.01
CA LYS A 241 -6.23 9.19 -16.21
C LYS A 241 -5.50 10.30 -16.95
N THR A 242 -5.93 11.56 -16.84
CA THR A 242 -5.40 12.69 -17.62
C THR A 242 -4.06 13.19 -17.09
N VAL A 243 -3.86 13.16 -15.77
CA VAL A 243 -2.58 13.53 -15.12
C VAL A 243 -1.45 12.59 -15.56
N ALA A 244 -1.77 11.31 -15.76
CA ALA A 244 -0.84 10.31 -16.28
C ALA A 244 -0.40 10.59 -17.74
N PHE A 245 -1.31 11.05 -18.61
CA PHE A 245 -0.99 11.35 -20.00
C PHE A 245 -0.11 12.60 -20.15
N ASN A 246 -0.31 13.64 -19.33
CA ASN A 246 0.45 14.90 -19.46
C ASN A 246 1.92 14.78 -19.07
N LYS A 247 2.29 13.81 -18.21
CA LYS A 247 3.70 13.56 -17.85
C LYS A 247 4.51 13.02 -19.05
N GLN A 248 3.85 12.44 -20.06
CA GLN A 248 4.48 11.83 -21.24
C GLN A 248 4.79 12.82 -22.37
N GLU A 249 4.10 13.97 -22.46
CA GLU A 249 4.40 14.98 -23.50
C GLU A 249 5.65 15.82 -23.18
N THR A 250 6.07 15.88 -21.92
CA THR A 250 7.21 16.71 -21.47
C THR A 250 8.58 16.04 -21.57
N THR A 251 8.68 14.74 -21.84
CA THR A 251 9.95 13.99 -21.90
C THR A 251 10.48 13.75 -23.31
N VAL A 252 9.87 14.36 -24.33
CA VAL A 252 10.33 14.31 -25.72
C VAL A 252 11.05 15.60 -26.10
N PHE A 253 12.27 15.82 -25.60
CA PHE A 253 13.21 16.82 -26.14
C PHE A 253 14.66 16.32 -26.03
#